data_AF-A0A661EBE4-F1
#
_entry.id   AF-A0A661EBE4-F1
#
_cell.length_a   1.000
_cell.length_b   1.000
_cell.length_c   1.000
_cell.angle_alpha   90.00
_cell.angle_beta   90.00
_cell.angle_gamma   90.00
#
_symmetry.space_group_name_H-M   'P 1'
#
loop_
_entity.id
_entity.type
_entity.pdbx_description
1 polymer ?
#
loop_
_entity_poly.entity_id
_entity_poly.type
_entity_poly.pdbx_seq_one_letter_code
_entity_poly.pdbx_strand_id
1 'polypeptide(L)'
;MVKLNKGLIASQKVDEDGVAELIRLHKALDLVNELMAEMDPTDGEYMVNQLHTMATVIESIEFNMQRVWKFPQDMDFHTHWLNVPHCKCPQMDNRDPLYFGRRIINANCPVHGDVK
;
A
#
# COMPACT_ATOMS: atom_id res chain seq x y z
N MET A 1 -14.40 -1.49 11.18
CA MET A 1 -15.22 -0.44 10.52
C MET A 1 -14.28 0.66 10.06
N VAL A 2 -14.17 0.90 8.75
CA VAL A 2 -13.30 1.95 8.19
C VAL A 2 -13.80 3.31 8.68
N LYS A 3 -12.91 4.11 9.30
CA LYS A 3 -13.23 5.45 9.80
C LYS A 3 -12.52 6.50 8.95
N LEU A 4 -13.27 7.13 8.04
CA LEU A 4 -12.74 8.20 7.19
C LEU A 4 -12.73 9.55 7.93
N ASN A 5 -11.79 10.42 7.55
CA ASN A 5 -11.70 11.78 8.08
C ASN A 5 -12.81 12.66 7.51
N LYS A 6 -13.84 12.95 8.31
CA LYS A 6 -15.00 13.77 7.92
C LYS A 6 -14.62 15.21 7.53
N GLY A 7 -13.63 15.80 8.19
CA GLY A 7 -13.16 17.15 7.85
C GLY A 7 -12.51 17.18 6.46
N LEU A 8 -11.73 16.15 6.15
CA LEU A 8 -11.11 15.99 4.83
C LEU A 8 -12.15 15.72 3.73
N ILE A 9 -13.18 14.93 4.01
CA ILE A 9 -14.31 14.72 3.08
C ILE A 9 -14.92 16.07 2.69
N ALA A 10 -15.21 16.90 3.69
CA ALA A 10 -15.80 18.21 3.47
C ALA A 10 -14.86 19.15 2.69
N SER A 11 -13.58 19.22 3.06
CA SER A 11 -12.63 20.13 2.42
C SER A 11 -12.27 19.73 0.99
N GLN A 12 -12.12 18.43 0.71
CA GLN A 12 -11.86 17.90 -0.64
C GLN A 12 -13.14 17.75 -1.48
N LYS A 13 -14.31 18.03 -0.91
CA LYS A 13 -15.62 17.88 -1.56
C LYS A 13 -15.80 16.48 -2.15
N VAL A 14 -15.46 15.45 -1.37
CA VAL A 14 -15.69 14.05 -1.77
C VAL A 14 -17.18 13.78 -1.64
N ASP A 15 -17.81 13.31 -2.71
CA ASP A 15 -19.24 12.98 -2.76
C ASP A 15 -19.52 11.60 -2.17
N GLU A 16 -20.80 11.20 -2.14
CA GLU A 16 -21.23 9.93 -1.57
C GLU A 16 -20.59 8.72 -2.28
N ASP A 17 -20.48 8.79 -3.60
CA ASP A 17 -19.82 7.75 -4.41
C ASP A 17 -18.33 7.65 -4.11
N GLY A 18 -17.63 8.78 -3.97
CA GLY A 18 -16.25 8.84 -3.56
C GLY A 18 -16.03 8.31 -2.14
N VAL A 19 -16.93 8.59 -1.21
CA VAL A 19 -16.90 8.02 0.14
C VAL A 19 -17.09 6.51 0.10
N ALA A 20 -18.05 6.01 -0.69
CA ALA A 20 -18.27 4.59 -0.86
C ALA A 20 -17.06 3.88 -1.51
N GLU A 21 -16.44 4.51 -2.51
CA GLU A 21 -15.20 4.04 -3.14
C GLU A 21 -14.04 3.97 -2.13
N LEU A 22 -13.81 5.02 -1.33
CA LEU A 22 -12.78 5.01 -0.30
C LEU A 22 -12.97 3.86 0.71
N ILE A 23 -14.21 3.60 1.12
CA ILE A 23 -14.51 2.46 1.99
C ILE A 23 -14.19 1.13 1.29
N ARG A 24 -14.53 0.99 0.00
CA ARG A 24 -14.21 -0.22 -0.78
C ARG A 24 -12.70 -0.40 -0.93
N LEU A 25 -11.95 0.66 -1.22
CA LEU A 25 -10.50 0.63 -1.34
C LEU A 25 -9.83 0.24 -0.01
N HIS A 26 -10.27 0.79 1.12
CA HIS A 26 -9.75 0.37 2.44
C HIS A 26 -10.03 -1.10 2.74
N LYS A 27 -11.23 -1.60 2.43
CA LYS A 27 -11.54 -3.03 2.61
C LYS A 27 -10.70 -3.92 1.69
N ALA A 28 -10.47 -3.50 0.45
CA ALA A 28 -9.62 -4.23 -0.48
C ALA A 28 -8.17 -4.28 0.01
N LEU A 29 -7.67 -3.16 0.55
CA LEU A 29 -6.35 -3.09 1.17
C LEU A 29 -6.23 -4.04 2.36
N ASP A 30 -7.23 -4.06 3.26
CA ASP A 30 -7.26 -4.97 4.41
C ASP A 30 -7.21 -6.43 3.93
N LEU A 31 -8.05 -6.78 2.94
CA LEU A 31 -8.09 -8.13 2.36
C LEU A 31 -6.75 -8.54 1.73
N VAL A 32 -6.11 -7.64 0.98
CA VAL A 32 -4.80 -7.94 0.37
C VAL A 32 -3.73 -8.16 1.45
N ASN A 33 -3.73 -7.35 2.51
CA ASN A 33 -2.80 -7.55 3.63
C ASN A 33 -3.07 -8.87 4.37
N GLU A 34 -4.34 -9.22 4.62
CA GLU A 34 -4.71 -10.50 5.23
C GLU A 34 -4.22 -11.69 4.37
N LEU A 35 -4.49 -11.66 3.06
CA LEU A 35 -4.03 -12.69 2.14
C LEU A 35 -2.51 -12.80 2.11
N MET A 36 -1.80 -11.66 2.06
CA MET A 36 -0.34 -11.65 2.09
C MET A 36 0.22 -12.24 3.38
N ALA A 37 -0.41 -11.99 4.53
CA ALA A 37 0.06 -12.48 5.83
C ALA A 37 -0.02 -14.01 5.99
N GLU A 38 -0.94 -14.66 5.27
CA GLU A 38 -1.09 -16.12 5.27
C GLU A 38 -0.13 -16.83 4.30
N MET A 39 0.64 -16.08 3.50
CA MET A 39 1.59 -16.64 2.53
C MET A 39 2.92 -16.99 3.21
N ASP A 40 3.58 -18.06 2.75
CA ASP A 40 4.92 -18.43 3.20
C ASP A 40 5.97 -18.03 2.15
N PRO A 41 6.76 -16.95 2.35
CA PRO A 41 7.79 -16.54 1.38
C PRO A 41 8.91 -17.57 1.18
N THR A 42 8.93 -18.67 1.94
CA THR A 42 9.87 -19.79 1.77
C THR A 42 9.33 -20.91 0.89
N ASP A 43 8.06 -20.86 0.49
CA ASP A 43 7.38 -21.83 -0.40
C ASP A 43 7.71 -21.60 -1.89
N GLY A 44 8.99 -21.36 -2.16
CA GLY A 44 9.54 -21.25 -3.50
C GLY A 44 9.26 -19.93 -4.24
N GLU A 45 9.77 -19.87 -5.47
CA GLU A 45 9.76 -18.68 -6.32
C GLU A 45 8.35 -18.24 -6.70
N TYR A 46 7.43 -19.19 -6.91
CA TYR A 46 6.03 -18.88 -7.20
C TYR A 46 5.41 -18.04 -6.08
N MET A 47 5.62 -18.40 -4.82
CA MET A 47 5.05 -17.67 -3.69
C MET A 47 5.65 -16.27 -3.54
N VAL A 48 6.96 -16.13 -3.77
CA VAL A 48 7.63 -14.82 -3.82
C VAL A 48 7.04 -13.94 -4.94
N ASN A 49 6.87 -14.48 -6.15
CA ASN A 49 6.24 -13.75 -7.26
C ASN A 49 4.81 -13.29 -6.95
N GLN A 50 4.05 -14.11 -6.22
CA GLN A 50 2.72 -13.72 -5.76
C GLN A 50 2.80 -12.55 -4.76
N LEU A 51 3.73 -12.58 -3.80
CA LEU A 51 3.95 -11.46 -2.86
C LEU A 51 4.32 -10.15 -3.57
N HIS A 52 5.20 -10.21 -4.58
CA HIS A 52 5.52 -9.07 -5.43
C HIS A 52 4.28 -8.51 -6.13
N THR A 53 3.47 -9.38 -6.72
CA THR A 53 2.24 -8.99 -7.39
C THR A 53 1.29 -8.31 -6.41
N MET A 54 1.09 -8.87 -5.21
CA MET A 54 0.21 -8.27 -4.21
C MET A 54 0.71 -6.91 -3.70
N ALA A 55 2.04 -6.70 -3.60
CA ALA A 55 2.60 -5.40 -3.27
C ALA A 55 2.25 -4.33 -4.32
N THR A 56 2.30 -4.67 -5.62
CA THR A 56 1.87 -3.74 -6.68
C THR A 56 0.37 -3.44 -6.65
N VAL A 57 -0.45 -4.39 -6.17
CA VAL A 57 -1.88 -4.16 -5.93
C VAL A 57 -2.07 -3.16 -4.78
N ILE A 58 -1.31 -3.26 -3.69
CA ILE A 58 -1.33 -2.28 -2.59
C ILE A 58 -1.00 -0.88 -3.11
N GLU A 59 0.05 -0.73 -3.92
CA GLU A 59 0.40 0.56 -4.52
C GLU A 59 -0.72 1.12 -5.40
N SER A 60 -1.34 0.26 -6.21
CA SER A 60 -2.47 0.64 -7.06
C SER A 60 -3.68 1.11 -6.24
N ILE A 61 -3.91 0.50 -5.08
CA ILE A 61 -4.96 0.91 -4.14
C ILE A 61 -4.63 2.30 -3.56
N GLU A 62 -3.39 2.55 -3.13
CA GLU A 62 -2.97 3.85 -2.58
C GLU A 62 -3.09 4.97 -3.62
N PHE A 63 -2.69 4.73 -4.87
CA PHE A 63 -2.92 5.67 -5.97
C PHE A 63 -4.40 5.96 -6.22
N ASN A 64 -5.26 4.94 -6.12
CA ASN A 64 -6.70 5.13 -6.26
C ASN A 64 -7.28 5.92 -5.09
N MET A 65 -6.81 5.69 -3.86
CA MET A 65 -7.21 6.49 -2.71
C MET A 65 -6.82 7.95 -2.91
N GLN A 66 -5.60 8.24 -3.36
CA GLN A 66 -5.15 9.61 -3.66
C GLN A 66 -6.05 10.29 -4.70
N ARG A 67 -6.36 9.58 -5.80
CA ARG A 67 -7.26 10.07 -6.85
C ARG A 67 -8.64 10.41 -6.30
N VAL A 68 -9.24 9.53 -5.49
CA VAL A 68 -10.59 9.74 -4.92
C VAL A 68 -10.59 10.88 -3.90
N TRP A 69 -9.51 11.00 -3.13
CA TRP A 69 -9.27 12.15 -2.26
C TRP A 69 -8.90 13.45 -3.01
N LYS A 70 -8.74 13.40 -4.33
CA LYS A 70 -8.33 14.51 -5.21
C LYS A 70 -6.93 15.06 -4.92
N PHE A 71 -6.05 14.21 -4.38
CA PHE A 71 -4.62 14.50 -4.32
C PHE A 71 -3.93 14.16 -5.65
N PRO A 72 -2.77 14.78 -5.95
CA PRO A 72 -1.86 14.27 -6.95
C PRO A 72 -1.52 12.80 -6.67
N GLN A 73 -1.40 12.01 -7.72
CA GLN A 73 -0.97 10.62 -7.60
C GLN A 73 0.56 10.60 -7.48
N ASP A 74 1.04 10.23 -6.30
CA ASP A 74 2.45 10.28 -5.95
C ASP A 74 2.82 9.14 -4.98
N MET A 75 3.76 8.30 -5.41
CA MET A 75 4.21 7.13 -4.67
C MET A 75 4.93 7.48 -3.37
N ASP A 76 5.41 8.72 -3.22
CA ASP A 76 6.10 9.18 -2.02
C ASP A 76 5.15 9.40 -0.83
N PHE A 77 3.85 9.42 -1.11
CA PHE A 77 2.78 9.50 -0.12
C PHE A 77 2.18 8.12 0.20
N HIS A 78 2.74 7.04 -0.34
CA HIS A 78 2.32 5.68 -0.02
C HIS A 78 2.87 5.26 1.34
N THR A 79 1.96 5.00 2.28
CA THR A 79 2.30 4.61 3.66
C THR A 79 2.05 3.13 3.89
N HIS A 80 1.12 2.51 3.16
CA HIS A 80 0.83 1.09 3.30
C HIS A 80 1.91 0.22 2.67
N TRP A 81 2.54 0.68 1.59
CA TRP A 81 3.76 0.09 1.03
C TRP A 81 4.84 -0.21 2.09
N LEU A 82 4.98 0.63 3.12
CA LEU A 82 5.97 0.44 4.19
C LEU A 82 5.64 -0.67 5.18
N ASN A 83 4.39 -1.09 5.25
CA ASN A 83 3.88 -1.95 6.30
C ASN A 83 3.13 -3.17 5.75
N VAL A 84 3.59 -3.69 4.62
CA VAL A 84 3.07 -4.91 4.01
C VAL A 84 3.67 -6.16 4.69
N PRO A 85 2.93 -7.27 4.81
CA PRO A 85 3.43 -8.52 5.39
C PRO A 85 4.69 -9.03 4.70
N HIS A 86 5.56 -9.70 5.46
CA HIS A 86 6.84 -10.28 5.00
C HIS A 86 7.89 -9.29 4.45
N CYS A 87 7.58 -7.99 4.42
CA CYS A 87 8.54 -6.97 4.01
C CYS A 87 9.75 -6.93 4.96
N LYS A 88 10.95 -6.89 4.37
CA LYS A 88 12.23 -6.76 5.08
C LYS A 88 12.96 -5.44 4.80
N CYS A 89 12.28 -4.48 4.16
CA CYS A 89 12.83 -3.15 3.93
C CYS A 89 12.91 -2.39 5.27
N PRO A 90 13.93 -1.54 5.47
CA PRO A 90 14.10 -0.83 6.73
C PRO A 90 12.98 0.20 6.95
N GLN A 91 12.09 -0.05 7.89
CA GLN A 91 10.92 0.80 8.10
C GLN A 91 11.29 2.22 8.58
N MET A 92 12.22 2.34 9.53
CA MET A 92 12.63 3.66 10.06
C MET A 92 13.28 4.51 8.97
N ASP A 93 14.25 3.95 8.27
CA ASP A 93 14.97 4.64 7.19
C ASP A 93 14.07 4.99 5.99
N ASN A 94 12.93 4.32 5.84
CA ASN A 94 11.93 4.65 4.83
C ASN A 94 10.82 5.60 5.32
N ARG A 95 10.63 5.76 6.63
CA ARG A 95 9.69 6.75 7.19
C ARG A 95 10.28 8.15 7.17
N ASP A 96 11.58 8.28 7.42
CA ASP A 96 12.29 9.56 7.43
C ASP A 96 12.25 10.31 6.08
N PRO A 97 12.43 9.66 4.91
CA PRO A 97 12.34 10.30 3.60
C PRO A 97 10.94 10.22 2.97
N LEU A 98 9.89 9.85 3.72
CA LEU A 98 8.52 9.97 3.20
C LEU A 98 8.34 11.38 2.64
N TYR A 99 7.70 11.47 1.47
CA TYR A 99 7.49 12.73 0.74
C TYR A 99 8.74 13.33 0.05
N PHE A 100 9.88 12.63 0.03
CA PHE A 100 11.15 13.11 -0.58
C PHE A 100 11.77 12.14 -1.62
N GLY A 101 11.01 11.20 -2.17
CA GLY A 101 11.44 10.45 -3.36
C GLY A 101 12.31 9.22 -3.15
N ARG A 102 12.60 8.80 -1.90
CA ARG A 102 13.55 7.72 -1.65
C ARG A 102 12.92 6.53 -0.93
N ARG A 103 12.83 5.41 -1.64
CA ARG A 103 12.55 4.08 -1.07
C ARG A 103 13.83 3.26 -0.98
N ILE A 104 14.15 2.81 0.23
CA ILE A 104 15.26 1.91 0.53
C ILE A 104 14.73 0.50 0.51
N ILE A 105 15.16 -0.26 -0.49
CA ILE A 105 14.75 -1.65 -0.69
C ILE A 105 15.86 -2.57 -0.19
N ASN A 106 15.49 -3.51 0.67
CA ASN A 106 16.38 -4.62 1.00
C ASN A 106 16.37 -5.61 -0.18
N ALA A 107 17.52 -5.88 -0.78
CA ALA A 107 17.66 -6.79 -1.91
C ALA A 107 17.13 -8.22 -1.64
N ASN A 108 17.09 -8.64 -0.36
CA ASN A 108 16.54 -9.93 0.06
C ASN A 108 15.10 -9.83 0.58
N CYS A 109 14.41 -8.72 0.34
CA CYS A 109 12.99 -8.57 0.68
C CYS A 109 12.15 -9.42 -0.27
N PRO A 110 11.35 -10.39 0.23
CA PRO A 110 10.53 -11.25 -0.63
C PRO A 110 9.31 -10.52 -1.24
N VAL A 111 9.17 -9.22 -0.98
CA VAL A 111 8.01 -8.41 -1.40
C VAL A 111 8.43 -7.27 -2.32
N HIS A 112 9.57 -6.64 -2.04
CA HIS A 112 10.06 -5.46 -2.78
C HIS A 112 11.46 -5.64 -3.37
N GLY A 113 12.18 -6.70 -3.00
CA GLY A 113 13.50 -7.00 -3.57
C GLY A 113 13.39 -7.40 -5.04
N ASP A 114 14.52 -7.66 -5.69
CA ASP A 114 14.47 -8.16 -7.06
C ASP A 114 14.07 -9.65 -7.03
N VAL A 115 13.10 -10.01 -7.88
CA VAL A 115 12.81 -11.42 -8.19
C VAL A 115 14.04 -11.99 -8.89
N LYS A 116 14.57 -13.11 -8.37
CA LYS A 116 15.68 -13.83 -8.99
C LYS A 116 15.19 -14.83 -10.01
#